data_AF-A0A1G9WQ51-F1
#
_entry.id   AF-A0A1G9WQ51-F1
#
_cell.length_a   1.000
_cell.length_b   1.000
_cell.length_c   1.000
_cell.angle_alpha   90.00
_cell.angle_beta   90.00
_cell.angle_gamma   90.00
#
_symmetry.space_group_name_H-M   'P 1'
#
loop_
_entity.id
_entity.type
_entity.pdbx_description
1 polymer ?
#
loop_
_entity_poly.entity_id
_entity_poly.type
_entity_poly.pdbx_seq_one_letter_code
_entity_poly.pdbx_strand_id
1 'polypeptide(L)'
;MSKVNGTKKKVCLVSWFQSHNYGTNLQAYALIKALNNLNCECILNDFVYKNIDFFNINWVWIKFCQKLNLKKKNILHRKLRKSVNSNFSDRLDRRENLYKKYMLDNYKFAGIKNKKGLLKLCEWADYFISGSDQAWNPYYLNRCYLLDFVNDSTPKISYAASFGVNALPAWSKSTYKDLLNRYKSISVREKQGISIIKNVVDHEVEHVVDPTLLITRREWQNFALNAVIKENVRNLKEGYILCYFVGDKEQYWKHVDEIKNMTGLTLIVIPLCLETFFRKDQIYIEVGPYEFVWLIENASIICTDSFHAVVFSLIFNKNFYVFKRFLDDNNESQNSRLYSLLEILGLEDYYVDPNSNCISQIKGIEYTIINKKLEDMRKRSLMWLKNALDIDVN
;
A
#
# COMPACT_ATOMS: atom_id res chain seq x y z
N MET A 1 -3.96 -12.98 -38.56
CA MET A 1 -4.17 -13.75 -37.32
C MET A 1 -2.99 -14.69 -37.13
N SER A 2 -1.95 -14.27 -36.43
CA SER A 2 -0.85 -15.13 -35.98
C SER A 2 -0.89 -15.18 -34.46
N LYS A 3 -1.48 -16.24 -33.90
CA LYS A 3 -1.31 -16.57 -32.49
C LYS A 3 0.15 -16.98 -32.31
N VAL A 4 1.00 -16.05 -31.88
CA VAL A 4 2.28 -16.40 -31.27
C VAL A 4 1.92 -17.05 -29.93
N ASN A 5 1.77 -18.38 -29.95
CA ASN A 5 1.72 -19.19 -28.74
C ASN A 5 3.13 -19.22 -28.11
N GLY A 6 3.59 -18.08 -27.61
CA GLY A 6 4.73 -18.03 -26.71
C GLY A 6 4.29 -18.62 -25.37
N THR A 7 5.13 -19.49 -24.79
CA THR A 7 4.91 -19.97 -23.42
C THR A 7 4.89 -18.78 -22.46
N LYS A 8 3.86 -18.69 -21.61
CA LYS A 8 3.75 -17.61 -20.62
C LYS A 8 4.95 -17.64 -19.68
N LYS A 9 5.55 -16.47 -19.44
CA LYS A 9 6.61 -16.34 -18.42
C LYS A 9 6.02 -16.55 -17.03
N LYS A 10 6.63 -17.42 -16.24
CA LYS A 10 6.22 -17.75 -14.88
C LYS A 10 6.90 -16.83 -13.89
N VAL A 11 6.10 -16.08 -13.15
CA VAL A 11 6.57 -15.06 -12.21
C VAL A 11 6.13 -15.41 -10.81
N CYS A 12 7.08 -15.46 -9.88
CA CYS A 12 6.78 -15.51 -8.47
C CYS A 12 6.89 -14.11 -7.86
N LEU A 13 5.77 -13.60 -7.34
CA LEU A 13 5.73 -12.35 -6.60
C LEU A 13 5.94 -12.60 -5.10
N VAL A 14 6.87 -11.89 -4.48
CA VAL A 14 7.07 -11.84 -3.03
C VAL A 14 6.81 -10.42 -2.56
N SER A 15 5.66 -10.22 -1.90
CA SER A 15 5.16 -8.89 -1.55
C SER A 15 4.41 -8.94 -0.23
N TRP A 16 4.22 -7.79 0.41
CA TRP A 16 3.17 -7.67 1.42
C TRP A 16 1.80 -7.74 0.74
N PHE A 17 0.90 -8.57 1.26
CA PHE A 17 -0.44 -8.74 0.71
C PHE A 17 -1.53 -9.14 1.72
N GLN A 18 -1.18 -9.56 2.94
CA GLN A 18 -2.14 -10.06 3.95
C GLN A 18 -2.15 -9.15 5.19
N SER A 19 -2.79 -7.99 5.08
CA SER A 19 -3.01 -7.09 6.22
C SER A 19 -4.36 -6.40 6.13
N HIS A 20 -4.84 -5.82 7.25
CA HIS A 20 -6.03 -4.95 7.26
C HIS A 20 -5.76 -3.54 6.72
N ASN A 21 -4.54 -3.29 6.21
CA ASN A 21 -4.23 -2.10 5.43
C ASN A 21 -4.60 -2.36 3.96
N TYR A 22 -5.60 -1.62 3.48
CA TYR A 22 -6.12 -1.78 2.12
C TYR A 22 -5.04 -1.57 1.06
N GLY A 23 -4.16 -0.59 1.26
CA GLY A 23 -3.10 -0.26 0.31
C GLY A 23 -2.16 -1.44 0.03
N THR A 24 -1.76 -2.14 1.09
CA THR A 24 -0.90 -3.34 1.01
C THR A 24 -1.50 -4.44 0.14
N ASN A 25 -2.81 -4.66 0.22
CA ASN A 25 -3.50 -5.64 -0.62
C ASN A 25 -3.58 -5.12 -2.06
N LEU A 26 -4.05 -3.89 -2.24
CA LEU A 26 -4.38 -3.36 -3.56
C LEU A 26 -3.14 -3.17 -4.45
N GLN A 27 -1.97 -2.84 -3.89
CA GLN A 27 -0.74 -2.78 -4.67
C GLN A 27 -0.29 -4.16 -5.18
N ALA A 28 -0.44 -5.22 -4.36
CA ALA A 28 -0.07 -6.57 -4.76
C ALA A 28 -0.99 -7.07 -5.87
N TYR A 29 -2.31 -6.86 -5.73
CA TYR A 29 -3.28 -7.07 -6.81
C TYR A 29 -2.90 -6.34 -8.08
N ALA A 30 -2.52 -5.06 -7.95
CA ALA A 30 -2.27 -4.25 -9.11
C ALA A 30 -1.05 -4.73 -9.90
N LEU A 31 0.01 -5.16 -9.21
CA LEU A 31 1.18 -5.74 -9.84
C LEU A 31 0.86 -7.09 -10.50
N ILE A 32 0.12 -7.98 -9.83
CA ILE A 32 -0.32 -9.26 -10.40
C ILE A 32 -1.13 -9.04 -11.68
N LYS A 33 -2.07 -8.09 -11.64
CA LYS A 33 -2.92 -7.76 -12.79
C LYS A 33 -2.10 -7.15 -13.94
N ALA A 34 -1.13 -6.27 -13.65
CA ALA A 34 -0.22 -5.74 -14.66
C ALA A 34 0.62 -6.86 -15.31
N LEU A 35 1.18 -7.78 -14.52
CA LEU A 35 1.92 -8.94 -15.02
C LEU A 35 1.03 -9.85 -15.89
N ASN A 36 -0.21 -10.12 -15.46
CA ASN A 36 -1.16 -10.89 -16.25
C ASN A 36 -1.50 -10.19 -17.58
N ASN A 37 -1.63 -8.86 -17.59
CA ASN A 37 -1.84 -8.07 -18.81
C ASN A 37 -0.61 -8.13 -19.75
N LEU A 38 0.58 -8.40 -19.21
CA LEU A 38 1.82 -8.68 -19.97
C LEU A 38 1.97 -10.16 -20.36
N ASN A 39 0.90 -10.96 -20.26
CA ASN A 39 0.88 -12.39 -20.58
C ASN A 39 1.81 -13.26 -19.69
N CYS A 40 2.13 -12.79 -18.48
CA CYS A 40 2.80 -13.61 -17.47
C CYS A 40 1.79 -14.50 -16.71
N GLU A 41 2.26 -15.63 -16.21
CA GLU A 41 1.58 -16.41 -15.17
C GLU A 41 2.18 -16.04 -13.81
N CYS A 42 1.44 -15.27 -13.01
CA CYS A 42 1.90 -14.83 -11.71
C CYS A 42 1.33 -15.69 -10.57
N ILE A 43 2.20 -16.12 -9.65
CA ILE A 43 1.84 -16.77 -8.38
C ILE A 43 2.44 -15.96 -7.22
N LEU A 44 1.70 -15.84 -6.14
CA LEU A 44 2.09 -15.13 -4.92
C LEU A 44 2.76 -16.10 -3.93
N ASN A 45 3.94 -15.75 -3.44
CA ASN A 45 4.60 -16.48 -2.36
C ASN A 45 3.90 -16.17 -1.03
N ASP A 46 3.26 -17.19 -0.45
CA ASP A 46 2.60 -17.16 0.86
C ASP A 46 3.50 -17.59 2.03
N PHE A 47 4.77 -17.89 1.76
CA PHE A 47 5.74 -18.25 2.78
C PHE A 47 6.69 -17.10 3.12
N VAL A 48 6.70 -16.73 4.40
CA VAL A 48 7.68 -15.81 4.99
C VAL A 48 8.45 -16.53 6.08
N TYR A 49 9.71 -16.15 6.30
CA TYR A 49 10.47 -16.72 7.42
C TYR A 49 9.80 -16.40 8.75
N LYS A 50 9.73 -17.39 9.64
CA LYS A 50 9.16 -17.23 10.98
C LYS A 50 9.97 -16.25 11.83
N ASN A 51 11.27 -16.12 11.55
CA ASN A 51 12.14 -15.14 12.18
C ASN A 51 12.17 -13.90 11.28
N ILE A 52 11.64 -12.79 11.79
CA ILE A 52 12.02 -11.47 11.31
C ILE A 52 13.40 -11.21 11.90
N ASP A 53 14.29 -10.69 11.08
CA ASP A 53 15.62 -10.26 11.50
C ASP A 53 15.48 -9.02 12.39
N PHE A 54 15.09 -9.21 13.65
CA PHE A 54 15.04 -8.15 14.66
C PHE A 54 16.46 -7.83 15.12
N PHE A 55 17.24 -7.14 14.30
CA PHE A 55 18.60 -6.73 14.65
C PHE A 55 18.66 -5.61 15.70
N ASN A 56 17.54 -5.23 16.33
CA ASN A 56 17.50 -4.11 17.28
C ASN A 56 16.85 -4.52 18.62
N ILE A 57 17.70 -4.74 19.63
CA ILE A 57 17.32 -5.02 21.04
C ILE A 57 16.37 -3.93 21.60
N ASN A 58 16.50 -2.67 21.15
CA ASN A 58 15.60 -1.59 21.53
C ASN A 58 14.16 -1.82 21.05
N TRP A 59 13.94 -2.54 19.95
CA TRP A 59 12.59 -2.86 19.48
C TRP A 59 11.92 -3.97 20.30
N VAL A 60 12.71 -4.87 20.91
CA VAL A 60 12.21 -5.84 21.90
C VAL A 60 11.77 -5.11 23.16
N TRP A 61 12.53 -4.10 23.61
CA TRP A 61 12.17 -3.23 24.74
C TRP A 61 10.98 -2.32 24.41
N ILE A 62 10.90 -1.74 23.22
CA ILE A 62 9.72 -0.99 22.75
C ILE A 62 8.51 -1.92 22.66
N LYS A 63 8.63 -3.15 22.12
CA LYS A 63 7.55 -4.14 22.16
C LYS A 63 7.21 -4.61 23.57
N PHE A 64 8.14 -4.58 24.51
CA PHE A 64 7.92 -4.92 25.92
C PHE A 64 7.16 -3.80 26.64
N CYS A 65 7.59 -2.55 26.49
CA CYS A 65 6.90 -1.35 26.99
C CYS A 65 5.54 -1.15 26.30
N GLN A 66 5.46 -1.35 24.99
CA GLN A 66 4.19 -1.43 24.26
C GLN A 66 3.37 -2.62 24.72
N LYS A 67 3.92 -3.80 25.03
CA LYS A 67 3.16 -4.93 25.62
C LYS A 67 2.55 -4.58 26.97
N LEU A 68 3.24 -3.80 27.80
CA LEU A 68 2.74 -3.34 29.10
C LEU A 68 1.61 -2.31 28.94
N ASN A 69 1.74 -1.38 28.00
CA ASN A 69 0.65 -0.45 27.63
C ASN A 69 -0.49 -1.14 26.88
N LEU A 70 -0.20 -2.11 26.02
CA LEU A 70 -1.15 -2.97 25.28
C LEU A 70 -1.87 -3.94 26.21
N LYS A 71 -1.30 -4.37 27.34
CA LYS A 71 -2.03 -5.17 28.34
C LYS A 71 -3.10 -4.33 29.06
N LYS A 72 -2.78 -3.08 29.44
CA LYS A 72 -3.76 -2.13 29.99
C LYS A 72 -4.82 -1.75 28.94
N LYS A 73 -4.38 -1.44 27.72
CA LYS A 73 -5.27 -1.21 26.57
C LYS A 73 -6.10 -2.46 26.22
N ASN A 74 -5.57 -3.69 26.24
CA ASN A 74 -6.29 -4.94 25.93
C ASN A 74 -7.35 -5.31 26.97
N ILE A 75 -7.12 -5.01 28.25
CA ILE A 75 -8.14 -5.19 29.30
C ILE A 75 -9.27 -4.18 29.09
N LEU A 76 -8.92 -2.93 28.75
CA LEU A 76 -9.89 -1.91 28.36
C LEU A 76 -10.60 -2.29 27.04
N HIS A 77 -9.90 -2.85 26.05
CA HIS A 77 -10.43 -3.31 24.77
C HIS A 77 -11.38 -4.49 24.94
N ARG A 78 -11.13 -5.40 25.90
CA ARG A 78 -12.02 -6.52 26.19
C ARG A 78 -13.29 -6.09 26.93
N LYS A 79 -13.19 -5.06 27.79
CA LYS A 79 -14.35 -4.45 28.46
C LYS A 79 -15.14 -3.53 27.52
N LEU A 80 -14.47 -2.76 26.67
CA LEU A 80 -15.07 -1.89 25.66
C LEU A 80 -15.67 -2.69 24.50
N ARG A 81 -15.04 -3.78 24.01
CA ARG A 81 -15.68 -4.71 23.04
C ARG A 81 -16.98 -5.32 23.57
N LYS A 82 -17.12 -5.48 24.90
CA LYS A 82 -18.35 -5.92 25.54
C LYS A 82 -19.37 -4.79 25.73
N SER A 83 -18.93 -3.53 25.72
CA SER A 83 -19.77 -2.33 25.88
C SER A 83 -20.25 -1.75 24.54
N VAL A 84 -19.53 -2.00 23.44
CA VAL A 84 -19.99 -1.66 22.10
C VAL A 84 -20.98 -2.74 21.68
N ASN A 85 -22.23 -2.32 21.47
CA ASN A 85 -23.36 -2.97 20.79
C ASN A 85 -23.08 -4.42 20.31
N SER A 86 -23.92 -5.39 20.70
CA SER A 86 -23.75 -6.84 20.41
C SER A 86 -23.34 -7.17 18.98
N ASN A 87 -23.68 -6.32 18.02
CA ASN A 87 -23.39 -6.45 16.60
C ASN A 87 -21.96 -6.04 16.18
N PHE A 88 -21.11 -5.53 17.08
CA PHE A 88 -19.75 -5.07 16.73
C PHE A 88 -18.83 -6.22 16.28
N SER A 89 -18.88 -7.36 16.99
CA SER A 89 -18.12 -8.56 16.60
C SER A 89 -18.55 -9.02 15.21
N ASP A 90 -19.86 -9.12 14.97
CA ASP A 90 -20.40 -9.55 13.69
C ASP A 90 -19.96 -8.65 12.53
N ARG A 91 -19.87 -7.33 12.74
CA ARG A 91 -19.38 -6.38 11.72
C ARG A 91 -17.91 -6.58 11.41
N LEU A 92 -17.09 -6.91 12.40
CA LEU A 92 -15.69 -7.27 12.17
C LEU A 92 -15.58 -8.61 11.43
N ASP A 93 -16.37 -9.61 11.81
CA ASP A 93 -16.39 -10.91 11.13
C ASP A 93 -16.82 -10.79 9.67
N ARG A 94 -17.81 -9.93 9.38
CA ARG A 94 -18.18 -9.57 8.00
C ARG A 94 -17.02 -8.90 7.26
N ARG A 95 -16.30 -7.96 7.88
CA ARG A 95 -15.09 -7.37 7.30
C ARG A 95 -14.07 -8.46 6.95
N GLU A 96 -13.78 -9.40 7.86
CA GLU A 96 -12.87 -10.52 7.59
C GLU A 96 -13.34 -11.38 6.41
N ASN A 97 -14.65 -11.63 6.30
CA ASN A 97 -15.19 -12.40 5.18
C ASN A 97 -15.05 -11.68 3.83
N LEU A 98 -15.18 -10.35 3.80
CA LEU A 98 -14.89 -9.55 2.61
C LEU A 98 -13.42 -9.68 2.19
N TYR A 99 -12.48 -9.64 3.15
CA TYR A 99 -11.06 -9.88 2.87
C TYR A 99 -10.81 -11.30 2.36
N LYS A 100 -11.38 -12.34 3.00
CA LYS A 100 -11.23 -13.73 2.55
C LYS A 100 -11.74 -13.92 1.12
N LYS A 101 -12.93 -13.39 0.82
CA LYS A 101 -13.51 -13.42 -0.52
C LYS A 101 -12.57 -12.75 -1.53
N TYR A 102 -12.12 -11.53 -1.23
CA TYR A 102 -11.17 -10.82 -2.08
C TYR A 102 -9.90 -11.63 -2.36
N MET A 103 -9.30 -12.24 -1.33
CA MET A 103 -8.08 -13.04 -1.49
C MET A 103 -8.30 -14.25 -2.40
N LEU A 104 -9.42 -14.95 -2.23
CA LEU A 104 -9.79 -16.12 -3.05
C LEU A 104 -10.07 -15.74 -4.51
N ASP A 105 -10.74 -14.61 -4.73
CA ASP A 105 -11.11 -14.16 -6.07
C ASP A 105 -9.90 -13.69 -6.88
N ASN A 106 -8.86 -13.18 -6.22
CA ASN A 106 -7.80 -12.42 -6.89
C ASN A 106 -6.41 -13.07 -6.84
N TYR A 107 -6.12 -13.93 -5.87
CA TYR A 107 -4.76 -14.44 -5.67
C TYR A 107 -4.63 -15.94 -5.91
N LYS A 108 -3.57 -16.31 -6.63
CA LYS A 108 -3.06 -17.67 -6.72
C LYS A 108 -1.85 -17.78 -5.81
N PHE A 109 -1.97 -18.57 -4.76
CA PHE A 109 -0.87 -18.79 -3.81
C PHE A 109 -0.01 -19.97 -4.23
N ALA A 110 1.29 -19.89 -3.95
CA ALA A 110 2.23 -20.99 -4.18
C ALA A 110 1.97 -22.19 -3.25
N GLY A 111 1.32 -21.98 -2.10
CA GLY A 111 0.96 -23.03 -1.16
C GLY A 111 2.17 -23.56 -0.39
N ILE A 112 3.16 -22.71 -0.12
CA ILE A 112 4.45 -23.10 0.43
C ILE A 112 4.38 -23.21 1.96
N LYS A 113 4.67 -24.40 2.50
CA LYS A 113 4.62 -24.66 3.94
C LYS A 113 5.98 -24.65 4.64
N ASN A 114 7.07 -24.77 3.89
CA ASN A 114 8.42 -24.90 4.43
C ASN A 114 9.49 -24.52 3.39
N LYS A 115 10.76 -24.47 3.83
CA LYS A 115 11.91 -24.15 2.97
C LYS A 115 12.07 -25.08 1.76
N LYS A 116 11.69 -26.37 1.85
CA LYS A 116 11.75 -27.29 0.69
C LYS A 116 10.76 -26.87 -0.40
N GLY A 117 9.62 -26.29 -0.03
CA GLY A 117 8.67 -25.74 -1.00
C GLY A 117 9.24 -24.54 -1.75
N LEU A 118 10.10 -23.71 -1.13
CA LEU A 118 10.77 -22.61 -1.82
C LEU A 118 11.69 -23.11 -2.95
N LEU A 119 12.34 -24.27 -2.79
CA LEU A 119 13.18 -24.86 -3.84
C LEU A 119 12.35 -25.24 -5.07
N LYS A 120 11.20 -25.89 -4.87
CA LYS A 120 10.26 -26.21 -5.95
C LYS A 120 9.75 -24.96 -6.66
N LEU A 121 9.54 -23.88 -5.90
CA LEU A 121 9.14 -22.59 -6.45
C LEU A 121 10.24 -21.99 -7.33
N CYS A 122 11.52 -22.16 -6.94
CA CYS A 122 12.67 -21.76 -7.75
C CYS A 122 12.81 -22.55 -9.06
N GLU A 123 12.45 -23.84 -9.05
CA GLU A 123 12.42 -24.68 -10.27
C GLU A 123 11.28 -24.28 -11.22
N TRP A 124 10.17 -23.76 -10.68
CA TRP A 124 9.01 -23.38 -11.47
C TRP A 124 9.11 -21.98 -12.09
N ALA A 125 9.68 -21.01 -11.37
CA ALA A 125 9.64 -19.60 -11.76
C ALA A 125 10.77 -19.23 -12.72
N ASP A 126 10.43 -18.49 -13.78
CA ASP A 126 11.40 -17.83 -14.66
C ASP A 126 11.94 -16.54 -14.02
N TYR A 127 11.11 -15.87 -13.20
CA TYR A 127 11.44 -14.62 -12.52
C TYR A 127 10.90 -14.59 -11.10
N PHE A 128 11.67 -13.99 -10.20
CA PHE A 128 11.19 -13.58 -8.88
C PHE A 128 11.14 -12.06 -8.78
N ILE A 129 10.02 -11.55 -8.25
CA ILE A 129 9.82 -10.11 -8.07
C ILE A 129 9.63 -9.81 -6.58
N SER A 130 10.47 -8.92 -6.03
CA SER A 130 10.15 -8.18 -4.81
C SER A 130 9.11 -7.12 -5.15
N GLY A 131 7.92 -7.25 -4.56
CA GLY A 131 6.82 -6.32 -4.77
C GLY A 131 7.02 -4.97 -4.09
N SER A 132 5.99 -4.14 -4.21
CA SER A 132 5.98 -2.79 -3.65
C SER A 132 5.60 -2.81 -2.16
N ASP A 133 5.09 -1.67 -1.69
CA ASP A 133 4.94 -1.35 -0.27
C ASP A 133 6.28 -1.42 0.48
N GLN A 134 6.24 -1.35 1.81
CA GLN A 134 7.43 -1.30 2.67
C GLN A 134 8.13 -2.66 2.82
N ALA A 135 8.24 -3.43 1.72
CA ALA A 135 8.88 -4.74 1.65
C ALA A 135 10.36 -4.70 2.06
N TRP A 136 11.03 -3.58 1.83
CA TRP A 136 12.45 -3.38 2.12
C TRP A 136 12.68 -2.50 3.34
N ASN A 137 11.72 -2.36 4.24
CA ASN A 137 11.94 -1.59 5.46
C ASN A 137 12.91 -2.30 6.41
N PRO A 138 14.04 -1.67 6.80
CA PRO A 138 15.06 -2.33 7.60
C PRO A 138 14.55 -2.74 8.99
N TYR A 139 13.63 -2.00 9.60
CA TYR A 139 13.21 -2.19 10.99
C TYR A 139 12.30 -3.42 11.22
N TYR A 140 11.73 -3.98 10.16
CA TYR A 140 10.91 -5.20 10.22
C TYR A 140 11.16 -6.09 9.00
N LEU A 141 12.40 -6.07 8.51
CA LEU A 141 12.81 -6.82 7.34
C LEU A 141 12.66 -8.33 7.56
N ASN A 142 11.98 -8.96 6.62
CA ASN A 142 12.07 -10.41 6.41
C ASN A 142 12.86 -10.63 5.12
N ARG A 143 13.98 -11.37 5.19
CA ARG A 143 14.87 -11.55 4.05
C ARG A 143 14.22 -12.24 2.85
N CYS A 144 13.09 -12.94 3.03
CA CYS A 144 12.27 -13.40 1.91
C CYS A 144 11.87 -12.25 0.95
N TYR A 145 11.59 -11.05 1.47
CA TYR A 145 11.26 -9.87 0.66
C TYR A 145 12.45 -9.30 -0.13
N LEU A 146 13.67 -9.71 0.22
CA LEU A 146 14.89 -9.48 -0.55
C LEU A 146 15.26 -10.68 -1.43
N LEU A 147 14.39 -11.68 -1.56
CA LEU A 147 14.57 -12.86 -2.41
C LEU A 147 15.83 -13.66 -2.05
N ASP A 148 16.20 -13.69 -0.76
CA ASP A 148 17.45 -14.32 -0.31
C ASP A 148 17.53 -15.83 -0.61
N PHE A 149 16.39 -16.51 -0.62
CA PHE A 149 16.23 -17.93 -0.93
C PHE A 149 16.35 -18.28 -2.42
N VAL A 150 16.28 -17.28 -3.31
CA VAL A 150 16.33 -17.50 -4.76
C VAL A 150 17.78 -17.69 -5.16
N ASN A 151 18.08 -18.71 -5.97
CA ASN A 151 19.43 -18.97 -6.48
C ASN A 151 19.88 -17.89 -7.49
N ASP A 152 21.16 -17.85 -7.85
CA ASP A 152 21.68 -16.84 -8.79
C ASP A 152 21.36 -17.13 -10.26
N SER A 153 20.97 -18.36 -10.59
CA SER A 153 20.54 -18.72 -11.95
C SER A 153 19.18 -18.15 -12.34
N THR A 154 18.30 -17.86 -11.38
CA THR A 154 16.99 -17.27 -11.65
C THR A 154 17.03 -15.74 -11.45
N PRO A 155 16.62 -14.95 -12.47
CA PRO A 155 16.53 -13.51 -12.37
C PRO A 155 15.66 -13.01 -11.21
N LYS A 156 16.23 -12.08 -10.43
CA LYS A 156 15.55 -11.34 -9.35
C LYS A 156 15.33 -9.91 -9.80
N ILE A 157 14.12 -9.40 -9.62
CA ILE A 157 13.75 -8.03 -9.97
C ILE A 157 13.02 -7.41 -8.77
N SER A 158 13.13 -6.10 -8.58
CA SER A 158 12.20 -5.37 -7.71
C SER A 158 11.30 -4.48 -8.53
N TYR A 159 9.99 -4.49 -8.25
CA TYR A 159 9.07 -3.50 -8.81
C TYR A 159 8.57 -2.58 -7.70
N ALA A 160 8.92 -1.29 -7.81
CA ALA A 160 8.48 -0.24 -6.89
C ALA A 160 8.70 -0.58 -5.41
N ALA A 161 9.78 -1.28 -5.05
CA ALA A 161 10.04 -1.61 -3.65
C ALA A 161 10.27 -0.33 -2.83
N SER A 162 9.81 -0.31 -1.57
CA SER A 162 9.95 0.84 -0.68
C SER A 162 10.69 0.48 0.60
N PHE A 163 11.63 1.34 0.97
CA PHE A 163 12.32 1.28 2.26
C PHE A 163 11.45 1.88 3.36
N GLY A 164 10.64 2.89 3.03
CA GLY A 164 9.75 3.51 3.99
C GLY A 164 10.49 4.17 5.17
N VAL A 165 11.73 4.58 4.96
CA VAL A 165 12.62 5.27 5.89
C VAL A 165 13.42 6.31 5.11
N ASN A 166 14.08 7.24 5.79
CA ASN A 166 14.91 8.25 5.13
C ASN A 166 16.35 7.78 4.89
N ALA A 167 16.85 6.83 5.70
CA ALA A 167 18.20 6.28 5.56
C ALA A 167 18.25 4.81 6.00
N LEU A 168 19.16 4.04 5.41
CA LEU A 168 19.48 2.71 5.91
C LEU A 168 20.35 2.80 7.17
N PRO A 169 19.97 2.12 8.27
CA PRO A 169 20.80 2.05 9.45
C PRO A 169 22.09 1.28 9.16
N ALA A 170 23.19 1.64 9.84
CA ALA A 170 24.51 1.07 9.56
C ALA A 170 24.55 -0.47 9.62
N TRP A 171 23.81 -1.08 10.55
CA TRP A 171 23.77 -2.53 10.76
C TRP A 171 23.10 -3.30 9.62
N SER A 172 22.28 -2.66 8.78
CA SER A 172 21.60 -3.36 7.67
C SER A 172 22.33 -3.22 6.33
N LYS A 173 23.23 -2.24 6.20
CA LYS A 173 23.85 -1.88 4.91
C LYS A 173 24.52 -3.06 4.20
N SER A 174 25.27 -3.91 4.93
CA SER A 174 25.91 -5.10 4.34
C SER A 174 24.86 -6.05 3.76
N THR A 175 23.82 -6.38 4.52
CA THR A 175 22.75 -7.28 4.07
C THR A 175 22.07 -6.77 2.81
N TYR A 176 21.75 -5.47 2.74
CA TYR A 176 21.16 -4.90 1.52
C TYR A 176 22.14 -4.92 0.36
N LYS A 177 23.41 -4.58 0.57
CA LYS A 177 24.44 -4.64 -0.48
C LYS A 177 24.57 -6.04 -1.06
N ASP A 178 24.74 -7.04 -0.19
CA ASP A 178 24.96 -8.43 -0.59
C ASP A 178 23.77 -9.03 -1.33
N LEU A 179 22.53 -8.70 -0.91
CA LEU A 179 21.33 -9.26 -1.51
C LEU A 179 20.85 -8.48 -2.74
N LEU A 180 20.93 -7.14 -2.73
CA LEU A 180 20.44 -6.33 -3.83
C LEU A 180 21.36 -6.37 -5.05
N ASN A 181 22.68 -6.53 -4.89
CA ASN A 181 23.59 -6.72 -6.02
C ASN A 181 23.35 -8.02 -6.81
N ARG A 182 22.51 -8.94 -6.29
CA ARG A 182 22.08 -10.16 -6.99
C ARG A 182 20.87 -9.94 -7.88
N TYR A 183 20.35 -8.72 -7.95
CA TYR A 183 19.18 -8.38 -8.75
C TYR A 183 19.61 -8.08 -10.18
N LYS A 184 18.83 -8.59 -11.13
CA LYS A 184 18.97 -8.24 -12.55
C LYS A 184 18.59 -6.78 -12.77
N SER A 185 17.52 -6.33 -12.12
CA SER A 185 17.01 -4.96 -12.26
C SER A 185 16.30 -4.52 -10.99
N ILE A 186 16.51 -3.27 -10.59
CA ILE A 186 15.89 -2.71 -9.39
C ILE A 186 15.09 -1.46 -9.77
N SER A 187 13.85 -1.44 -9.32
CA SER A 187 13.08 -0.20 -9.23
C SER A 187 12.51 0.02 -7.83
N VAL A 188 12.35 1.29 -7.50
CA VAL A 188 11.84 1.78 -6.21
C VAL A 188 10.69 2.76 -6.40
N ARG A 189 9.81 2.86 -5.40
CA ARG A 189 8.58 3.68 -5.48
C ARG A 189 8.77 5.16 -5.18
N GLU A 190 9.80 5.52 -4.41
CA GLU A 190 10.03 6.90 -3.98
C GLU A 190 11.44 7.35 -4.34
N LYS A 191 11.61 8.64 -4.70
CA LYS A 191 12.94 9.23 -5.00
C LYS A 191 13.95 8.97 -3.89
N GLN A 192 13.51 9.02 -2.63
CA GLN A 192 14.35 8.74 -1.46
C GLN A 192 14.96 7.32 -1.51
N GLY A 193 14.25 6.35 -2.09
CA GLY A 193 14.74 4.99 -2.27
C GLY A 193 15.99 4.94 -3.15
N ILE A 194 16.04 5.73 -4.22
CA ILE A 194 17.24 5.85 -5.07
C ILE A 194 18.41 6.37 -4.24
N SER A 195 18.19 7.47 -3.51
CA SER A 195 19.24 8.07 -2.67
C SER A 195 19.78 7.10 -1.62
N ILE A 196 18.90 6.26 -1.05
CA ILE A 196 19.27 5.26 -0.05
C ILE A 196 20.20 4.19 -0.65
N ILE A 197 19.92 3.70 -1.86
CA ILE A 197 20.65 2.56 -2.42
C ILE A 197 21.75 2.92 -3.40
N LYS A 198 21.85 4.17 -3.84
CA LYS A 198 22.89 4.65 -4.77
C LYS A 198 24.33 4.28 -4.33
N ASN A 199 24.57 4.18 -3.02
CA ASN A 199 25.87 3.80 -2.44
C ASN A 199 25.88 2.37 -1.87
N VAL A 200 24.85 1.58 -2.14
CA VAL A 200 24.65 0.21 -1.62
C VAL A 200 24.72 -0.80 -2.76
N VAL A 201 24.22 -0.45 -3.96
CA VAL A 201 24.24 -1.32 -5.14
C VAL A 201 25.16 -0.76 -6.23
N ASP A 202 25.70 -1.66 -7.05
CA ASP A 202 26.69 -1.34 -8.09
C ASP A 202 26.05 -1.17 -9.49
N HIS A 203 24.72 -1.09 -9.58
CA HIS A 203 23.98 -0.95 -10.83
C HIS A 203 22.86 0.10 -10.73
N GLU A 204 22.33 0.49 -11.89
CA GLU A 204 21.28 1.51 -11.97
C GLU A 204 19.99 1.08 -11.27
N VAL A 205 19.28 2.08 -10.77
CA VAL A 205 18.04 1.96 -9.99
C VAL A 205 17.05 2.96 -10.53
N GLU A 206 15.88 2.46 -10.90
CA GLU A 206 14.85 3.28 -11.53
C GLU A 206 13.73 3.67 -10.57
N HIS A 207 13.24 4.90 -10.71
CA HIS A 207 12.06 5.36 -9.99
C HIS A 207 10.81 5.10 -10.84
N VAL A 208 9.93 4.24 -10.35
CA VAL A 208 8.70 3.84 -11.04
C VAL A 208 7.47 4.13 -10.18
N VAL A 209 6.30 4.16 -10.80
CA VAL A 209 5.05 4.37 -10.06
C VAL A 209 4.71 3.18 -9.18
N ASP A 210 4.01 3.45 -8.08
CA ASP A 210 3.34 2.41 -7.29
C ASP A 210 2.49 1.49 -8.20
N PRO A 211 2.44 0.17 -7.95
CA PRO A 211 1.69 -0.75 -8.79
C PRO A 211 0.23 -0.35 -9.02
N THR A 212 -0.40 0.30 -8.04
CA THR A 212 -1.79 0.77 -8.18
C THR A 212 -2.01 1.73 -9.36
N LEU A 213 -0.96 2.45 -9.77
CA LEU A 213 -0.96 3.33 -10.93
C LEU A 213 -0.63 2.63 -12.25
N LEU A 214 -0.18 1.36 -12.25
CA LEU A 214 -0.01 0.57 -13.47
C LEU A 214 -1.35 0.24 -14.15
N ILE A 215 -2.39 0.14 -13.33
CA ILE A 215 -3.76 -0.14 -13.76
C ILE A 215 -4.47 1.16 -14.12
N THR A 216 -5.34 1.09 -15.12
CA THR A 216 -6.15 2.23 -15.56
C THR A 216 -7.30 2.52 -14.59
N ARG A 217 -7.78 3.76 -14.59
CA ARG A 217 -9.00 4.14 -13.84
C ARG A 217 -10.14 3.17 -14.12
N ARG A 218 -10.44 2.89 -15.40
CA ARG A 218 -11.53 2.00 -15.82
C ARG A 218 -11.42 0.59 -15.25
N GLU A 219 -10.21 0.03 -15.18
CA GLU A 219 -10.00 -1.27 -14.56
C GLU A 219 -10.29 -1.25 -13.06
N TRP A 220 -9.93 -0.16 -12.36
CA TRP A 220 -10.30 0.02 -10.96
C TRP A 220 -11.81 0.22 -10.74
N GLN A 221 -12.50 0.89 -11.67
CA GLN A 221 -13.96 1.00 -11.64
C GLN A 221 -14.61 -0.38 -11.78
N ASN A 222 -14.12 -1.20 -12.72
CA ASN A 222 -14.58 -2.58 -12.88
C ASN A 222 -14.29 -3.43 -11.63
N PHE A 223 -13.14 -3.23 -10.99
CA PHE A 223 -12.79 -3.87 -9.72
C PHE A 223 -13.81 -3.52 -8.62
N ALA A 224 -14.16 -2.24 -8.50
CA ALA A 224 -15.10 -1.72 -7.51
C ALA A 224 -16.54 -2.22 -7.68
N LEU A 225 -16.92 -2.76 -8.86
CA LEU A 225 -18.25 -3.36 -9.08
C LEU A 225 -18.53 -4.57 -8.19
N ASN A 226 -17.48 -5.22 -7.66
CA ASN A 226 -17.62 -6.35 -6.72
C ASN A 226 -17.91 -5.92 -5.28
N ALA A 227 -17.95 -4.60 -5.00
CA ALA A 227 -18.15 -4.08 -3.66
C ALA A 227 -19.58 -4.31 -3.13
N VAL A 228 -19.67 -4.79 -1.90
CA VAL A 228 -20.90 -4.93 -1.14
C VAL A 228 -21.09 -3.67 -0.28
N ILE A 229 -21.91 -2.75 -0.78
CA ILE A 229 -22.15 -1.43 -0.16
C ILE A 229 -23.55 -1.37 0.44
N LYS A 230 -23.69 -0.85 1.67
CA LYS A 230 -24.99 -0.64 2.29
C LYS A 230 -25.79 0.43 1.56
N GLU A 231 -27.10 0.20 1.48
CA GLU A 231 -28.03 1.05 0.74
C GLU A 231 -28.02 2.51 1.22
N ASN A 232 -27.89 2.73 2.53
CA ASN A 232 -27.81 4.09 3.09
C ASN A 232 -26.54 4.85 2.67
N VAL A 233 -25.45 4.16 2.35
CA VAL A 233 -24.22 4.76 1.82
C VAL A 233 -24.34 4.96 0.31
N ARG A 234 -24.90 3.95 -0.40
CA ARG A 234 -25.11 3.99 -1.85
C ARG A 234 -26.03 5.14 -2.28
N ASN A 235 -26.99 5.52 -1.44
CA ASN A 235 -27.98 6.56 -1.72
C ASN A 235 -27.55 7.99 -1.36
N LEU A 236 -26.30 8.21 -0.96
CA LEU A 236 -25.76 9.55 -0.69
C LEU A 236 -25.50 10.31 -2.01
N LYS A 237 -26.56 10.86 -2.61
CA LYS A 237 -26.53 11.54 -3.92
C LYS A 237 -25.63 12.78 -3.97
N GLU A 238 -25.47 13.47 -2.85
CA GLU A 238 -24.62 14.67 -2.72
C GLU A 238 -23.13 14.30 -2.51
N GLY A 239 -22.83 12.99 -2.47
CA GLY A 239 -21.52 12.46 -2.09
C GLY A 239 -21.24 12.62 -0.60
N TYR A 240 -19.99 12.38 -0.21
CA TYR A 240 -19.57 12.39 1.19
C TYR A 240 -18.09 12.75 1.34
N ILE A 241 -17.71 13.09 2.56
CA ILE A 241 -16.32 13.13 3.00
C ILE A 241 -15.96 11.71 3.45
N LEU A 242 -14.89 11.15 2.89
CA LEU A 242 -14.33 9.88 3.32
C LEU A 242 -13.09 10.12 4.17
N CYS A 243 -13.13 9.66 5.42
CA CYS A 243 -11.97 9.64 6.30
C CYS A 243 -11.37 8.24 6.40
N TYR A 244 -10.07 8.16 6.11
CA TYR A 244 -9.28 6.95 6.33
C TYR A 244 -7.89 7.34 6.82
N PHE A 245 -7.62 7.07 8.09
CA PHE A 245 -6.35 7.37 8.72
C PHE A 245 -5.67 6.09 9.24
N VAL A 246 -4.36 6.01 9.03
CA VAL A 246 -3.48 4.97 9.57
C VAL A 246 -2.92 5.39 10.92
N GLY A 247 -2.57 6.68 11.08
CA GLY A 247 -2.34 7.29 12.37
C GLY A 247 -3.64 7.75 13.02
N ASP A 248 -3.55 8.16 14.28
CA ASP A 248 -4.66 8.82 14.97
C ASP A 248 -4.11 10.01 15.74
N LYS A 249 -4.51 11.22 15.31
CA LYS A 249 -4.15 12.49 15.94
C LYS A 249 -5.40 13.33 16.07
N GLU A 250 -5.64 13.85 17.28
CA GLU A 250 -6.80 14.68 17.58
C GLU A 250 -6.95 15.87 16.61
N GLN A 251 -5.81 16.48 16.24
CA GLN A 251 -5.78 17.59 15.30
C GLN A 251 -6.36 17.26 13.92
N TYR A 252 -6.21 16.01 13.44
CA TYR A 252 -6.82 15.61 12.16
C TYR A 252 -8.33 15.79 12.22
N TRP A 253 -8.92 15.38 13.34
CA TRP A 253 -10.36 15.38 13.51
C TRP A 253 -10.92 16.79 13.66
N LYS A 254 -10.19 17.71 14.30
CA LYS A 254 -10.56 19.13 14.32
C LYS A 254 -10.72 19.68 12.89
N HIS A 255 -9.75 19.44 12.02
CA HIS A 255 -9.82 19.86 10.62
C HIS A 255 -10.91 19.13 9.82
N VAL A 256 -11.12 17.83 10.09
CA VAL A 256 -12.22 17.07 9.46
C VAL A 256 -13.58 17.67 9.83
N ASP A 257 -13.77 18.06 11.09
CA ASP A 257 -15.01 18.71 11.56
C ASP A 257 -15.17 20.11 10.93
N GLU A 258 -14.09 20.87 10.77
CA GLU A 258 -14.08 22.13 10.00
C GLU A 258 -14.53 21.91 8.55
N ILE A 259 -13.93 20.95 7.85
CA ILE A 259 -14.29 20.61 6.46
C ILE A 259 -15.75 20.19 6.36
N LYS A 260 -16.22 19.31 7.27
CA LYS A 260 -17.61 18.85 7.34
C LYS A 260 -18.59 20.00 7.50
N ASN A 261 -18.28 20.95 8.39
CA ASN A 261 -19.13 22.13 8.61
C ASN A 261 -19.12 23.07 7.41
N MET A 262 -17.97 23.26 6.75
CA MET A 262 -17.84 24.10 5.56
C MET A 262 -18.59 23.55 4.35
N THR A 263 -18.61 22.22 4.17
CA THR A 263 -19.20 21.61 2.97
C THR A 263 -20.61 21.07 3.19
N GLY A 264 -21.05 20.89 4.45
CA GLY A 264 -22.33 20.28 4.80
C GLY A 264 -22.46 18.79 4.44
N LEU A 265 -21.37 18.15 4.02
CA LEU A 265 -21.39 16.78 3.51
C LEU A 265 -21.46 15.75 4.65
N THR A 266 -22.06 14.59 4.35
CA THR A 266 -22.03 13.45 5.27
C THR A 266 -20.59 12.95 5.44
N LEU A 267 -20.20 12.61 6.66
CA LEU A 267 -18.88 12.08 6.99
C LEU A 267 -18.94 10.56 7.16
N ILE A 268 -18.20 9.82 6.33
CA ILE A 268 -17.99 8.38 6.42
C ILE A 268 -16.56 8.12 6.92
N VAL A 269 -16.43 7.31 7.96
CA VAL A 269 -15.14 6.96 8.54
C VAL A 269 -14.87 5.47 8.42
N ILE A 270 -13.76 5.10 7.78
CA ILE A 270 -13.27 3.72 7.75
C ILE A 270 -12.29 3.53 8.91
N PRO A 271 -12.64 2.77 9.96
CA PRO A 271 -11.79 2.64 11.13
C PRO A 271 -10.64 1.67 10.90
N LEU A 272 -9.44 2.06 11.35
CA LEU A 272 -8.25 1.20 11.40
C LEU A 272 -7.65 1.10 12.82
N CYS A 273 -7.68 2.17 13.61
CA CYS A 273 -7.32 2.13 15.04
C CYS A 273 -8.56 2.05 15.94
N LEU A 274 -8.36 1.63 17.19
CA LEU A 274 -9.43 1.36 18.15
C LEU A 274 -10.22 2.62 18.51
N GLU A 275 -9.51 3.71 18.69
CA GLU A 275 -10.04 5.03 19.01
C GLU A 275 -11.04 5.52 17.95
N THR A 276 -10.75 5.28 16.66
CA THR A 276 -11.64 5.66 15.55
C THR A 276 -12.99 4.92 15.60
N PHE A 277 -13.06 3.70 16.15
CA PHE A 277 -14.33 2.97 16.26
C PHE A 277 -15.32 3.60 17.25
N PHE A 278 -14.87 4.49 18.14
CA PHE A 278 -15.71 5.13 19.16
C PHE A 278 -16.17 6.54 18.78
N ARG A 279 -15.84 7.02 17.58
CA ARG A 279 -16.35 8.32 17.12
C ARG A 279 -17.86 8.26 16.89
N LYS A 280 -18.51 9.40 17.07
CA LYS A 280 -19.96 9.56 16.89
C LYS A 280 -20.39 9.68 15.42
N ASP A 281 -19.43 9.82 14.50
CA ASP A 281 -19.66 9.91 13.06
C ASP A 281 -20.10 8.56 12.45
N GLN A 282 -20.45 8.54 11.15
CA GLN A 282 -20.85 7.29 10.49
C GLN A 282 -19.66 6.35 10.30
N ILE A 283 -19.46 5.46 11.28
CA ILE A 283 -18.42 4.43 11.23
C ILE A 283 -18.83 3.30 10.28
N TYR A 284 -18.04 3.11 9.23
CA TYR A 284 -18.23 2.07 8.23
C TYR A 284 -17.19 0.96 8.39
N ILE A 285 -17.54 -0.04 9.22
CA ILE A 285 -16.64 -1.15 9.61
C ILE A 285 -16.54 -2.22 8.52
N GLU A 286 -17.65 -2.54 7.85
CA GLU A 286 -17.79 -3.66 6.91
C GLU A 286 -17.19 -3.30 5.54
N VAL A 287 -15.87 -3.10 5.51
CA VAL A 287 -15.13 -2.63 4.34
C VAL A 287 -13.98 -3.58 4.03
N GLY A 288 -14.08 -4.29 2.91
CA GLY A 288 -12.97 -5.04 2.30
C GLY A 288 -12.28 -4.21 1.18
N PRO A 289 -11.33 -4.81 0.46
CA PRO A 289 -10.59 -4.11 -0.59
C PRO A 289 -11.46 -3.57 -1.74
N TYR A 290 -12.49 -4.31 -2.15
CA TYR A 290 -13.45 -3.82 -3.16
C TYR A 290 -14.22 -2.60 -2.65
N GLU A 291 -14.75 -2.68 -1.44
CA GLU A 291 -15.51 -1.59 -0.82
C GLU A 291 -14.64 -0.36 -0.60
N PHE A 292 -13.37 -0.51 -0.24
CA PHE A 292 -12.45 0.60 -0.08
C PHE A 292 -12.26 1.40 -1.38
N VAL A 293 -12.03 0.71 -2.51
CA VAL A 293 -11.89 1.35 -3.81
C VAL A 293 -13.20 2.04 -4.22
N TRP A 294 -14.34 1.36 -4.03
CA TRP A 294 -15.66 1.93 -4.31
C TRP A 294 -15.92 3.19 -3.48
N LEU A 295 -15.57 3.19 -2.20
CA LEU A 295 -15.78 4.33 -1.31
C LEU A 295 -14.95 5.55 -1.74
N ILE A 296 -13.69 5.36 -2.16
CA ILE A 296 -12.88 6.47 -2.68
C ILE A 296 -13.46 6.98 -4.00
N GLU A 297 -13.85 6.08 -4.92
CA GLU A 297 -14.44 6.46 -6.20
C GLU A 297 -15.73 7.29 -6.04
N ASN A 298 -16.52 7.05 -4.99
CA ASN A 298 -17.82 7.71 -4.79
C ASN A 298 -17.77 8.87 -3.78
N ALA A 299 -16.62 9.12 -3.15
CA ALA A 299 -16.43 10.28 -2.28
C ALA A 299 -16.34 11.59 -3.07
N SER A 300 -16.73 12.69 -2.43
CA SER A 300 -16.51 14.06 -2.92
C SER A 300 -15.17 14.61 -2.44
N ILE A 301 -14.81 14.31 -1.19
CA ILE A 301 -13.56 14.75 -0.55
C ILE A 301 -12.98 13.57 0.24
N ILE A 302 -11.67 13.37 0.17
CA ILE A 302 -10.94 12.39 0.98
C ILE A 302 -10.09 13.11 2.01
N CYS A 303 -10.18 12.71 3.28
CA CYS A 303 -9.29 13.16 4.33
C CYS A 303 -8.46 11.95 4.80
N THR A 304 -7.14 12.03 4.64
CA THR A 304 -6.29 10.85 4.87
C THR A 304 -4.84 11.20 5.21
N ASP A 305 -4.15 10.30 5.89
CA ASP A 305 -2.68 10.30 6.04
C ASP A 305 -2.04 9.10 5.31
N SER A 306 -2.84 8.41 4.48
CA SER A 306 -2.43 7.18 3.79
C SER A 306 -1.97 7.48 2.37
N PHE A 307 -0.77 6.98 2.05
CA PHE A 307 -0.22 7.01 0.69
C PHE A 307 -1.21 6.45 -0.35
N HIS A 308 -1.74 5.25 -0.14
CA HIS A 308 -2.59 4.61 -1.13
C HIS A 308 -3.95 5.30 -1.27
N ALA A 309 -4.50 5.88 -0.19
CA ALA A 309 -5.74 6.64 -0.30
C ALA A 309 -5.55 7.91 -1.17
N VAL A 310 -4.40 8.57 -1.07
CA VAL A 310 -4.02 9.66 -1.99
C VAL A 310 -3.88 9.15 -3.42
N VAL A 311 -3.18 8.04 -3.64
CA VAL A 311 -3.04 7.46 -4.99
C VAL A 311 -4.39 7.12 -5.61
N PHE A 312 -5.31 6.50 -4.88
CA PHE A 312 -6.66 6.23 -5.38
C PHE A 312 -7.48 7.51 -5.59
N SER A 313 -7.31 8.52 -4.74
CA SER A 313 -7.93 9.84 -4.95
C SER A 313 -7.46 10.46 -6.27
N LEU A 314 -6.17 10.35 -6.59
CA LEU A 314 -5.61 10.79 -7.87
C LEU A 314 -6.16 9.97 -9.06
N ILE A 315 -6.25 8.64 -8.94
CA ILE A 315 -6.80 7.76 -9.97
C ILE A 315 -8.25 8.12 -10.31
N PHE A 316 -9.05 8.48 -9.31
CA PHE A 316 -10.48 8.79 -9.46
C PHE A 316 -10.80 10.27 -9.58
N ASN A 317 -9.79 11.13 -9.69
CA ASN A 317 -9.91 12.58 -9.78
C ASN A 317 -10.69 13.21 -8.60
N LYS A 318 -10.31 12.90 -7.36
CA LYS A 318 -11.00 13.36 -6.15
C LYS A 318 -10.26 14.46 -5.43
N ASN A 319 -10.97 15.41 -4.83
CA ASN A 319 -10.31 16.37 -3.95
C ASN A 319 -9.91 15.67 -2.65
N PHE A 320 -8.75 16.01 -2.10
CA PHE A 320 -8.24 15.37 -0.89
C PHE A 320 -7.41 16.30 -0.02
N TYR A 321 -7.49 16.10 1.30
CA TYR A 321 -6.61 16.68 2.30
C TYR A 321 -5.64 15.62 2.81
N VAL A 322 -4.34 15.90 2.72
CA VAL A 322 -3.29 14.97 3.19
C VAL A 322 -2.75 15.42 4.53
N PHE A 323 -2.87 14.56 5.53
CA PHE A 323 -2.41 14.83 6.88
C PHE A 323 -1.05 14.19 7.15
N LYS A 324 -0.22 14.89 7.91
CA LYS A 324 1.15 14.47 8.18
C LYS A 324 1.24 13.52 9.37
N ARG A 325 1.55 12.24 9.09
CA ARG A 325 1.62 11.18 10.10
C ARG A 325 2.85 11.27 11.01
N PHE A 326 4.05 11.46 10.45
CA PHE A 326 5.29 11.49 11.24
C PHE A 326 5.92 12.87 11.29
N LEU A 327 6.79 13.12 12.27
CA LEU A 327 7.68 14.27 12.26
C LEU A 327 8.78 14.04 11.20
N ASP A 328 9.29 15.11 10.58
CA ASP A 328 10.24 14.97 9.45
C ASP A 328 11.67 14.72 9.90
N ASP A 329 12.02 15.15 11.11
CA ASP A 329 13.32 14.97 11.75
C ASP A 329 13.57 13.52 12.20
N ASN A 330 12.55 12.66 12.16
CA ASN A 330 12.69 11.24 12.46
C ASN A 330 13.17 10.45 11.23
N ASN A 331 14.29 9.73 11.35
CA ASN A 331 14.80 8.85 10.29
C ASN A 331 13.86 7.68 9.94
N GLU A 332 12.96 7.29 10.85
CA GLU A 332 11.91 6.30 10.63
C GLU A 332 10.65 6.91 9.99
N SER A 333 10.66 8.21 9.69
CA SER A 333 9.56 8.88 9.02
C SER A 333 9.29 8.25 7.67
N GLN A 334 8.00 8.03 7.42
CA GLN A 334 7.53 7.38 6.20
C GLN A 334 6.77 8.35 5.29
N ASN A 335 6.85 9.66 5.58
CA ASN A 335 6.19 10.74 4.84
C ASN A 335 6.80 10.94 3.44
N SER A 336 8.08 10.61 3.27
CA SER A 336 8.84 10.80 2.02
C SER A 336 8.14 10.23 0.77
N ARG A 337 7.35 9.16 0.93
CA ARG A 337 6.54 8.58 -0.16
C ARG A 337 5.46 9.54 -0.67
N LEU A 338 4.73 10.18 0.23
CA LEU A 338 3.70 11.14 -0.12
C LEU A 338 4.34 12.45 -0.59
N TYR A 339 5.43 12.92 0.03
CA TYR A 339 6.19 14.10 -0.45
C TYR A 339 6.68 13.90 -1.88
N SER A 340 7.35 12.78 -2.16
CA SER A 340 7.86 12.46 -3.49
C SER A 340 6.75 12.42 -4.53
N LEU A 341 5.57 11.86 -4.20
CA LEU A 341 4.44 11.78 -5.13
C LEU A 341 3.85 13.16 -5.41
N LEU A 342 3.56 13.94 -4.36
CA LEU A 342 2.92 15.25 -4.50
C LEU A 342 3.85 16.26 -5.18
N GLU A 343 5.15 16.24 -4.88
CA GLU A 343 6.18 17.08 -5.54
C GLU A 343 6.24 16.82 -7.05
N ILE A 344 6.27 15.55 -7.48
CA ILE A 344 6.29 15.21 -8.91
C ILE A 344 5.04 15.75 -9.63
N LEU A 345 3.91 15.76 -8.93
CA LEU A 345 2.63 16.19 -9.47
C LEU A 345 2.43 17.72 -9.38
N GLY A 346 3.14 18.42 -8.50
CA GLY A 346 2.93 19.84 -8.20
C GLY A 346 1.71 20.05 -7.30
N LEU A 347 1.54 19.19 -6.29
CA LEU A 347 0.40 19.15 -5.37
C LEU A 347 0.82 19.26 -3.90
N GLU A 348 1.97 19.89 -3.63
CA GLU A 348 2.53 20.07 -2.28
C GLU A 348 1.59 20.85 -1.36
N ASP A 349 0.85 21.81 -1.91
CA ASP A 349 -0.13 22.66 -1.18
C ASP A 349 -1.33 21.88 -0.60
N TYR A 350 -1.50 20.60 -0.97
CA TYR A 350 -2.56 19.73 -0.46
C TYR A 350 -2.19 19.01 0.85
N TYR A 351 -0.95 19.21 1.30
CA TYR A 351 -0.57 18.86 2.66
C TYR A 351 -1.15 19.85 3.66
N VAL A 352 -1.85 19.33 4.65
CA VAL A 352 -2.32 20.11 5.78
C VAL A 352 -1.13 20.42 6.68
N ASP A 353 -0.88 21.71 6.90
CA ASP A 353 0.13 22.17 7.84
C ASP A 353 -0.23 21.71 9.26
N PRO A 354 0.59 20.86 9.90
CA PRO A 354 0.35 20.37 11.25
C PRO A 354 0.41 21.46 12.32
N ASN A 355 0.86 22.68 12.00
CA ASN A 355 0.85 23.81 12.93
C ASN A 355 -0.30 24.79 12.64
N SER A 356 -1.06 24.59 11.57
CA SER A 356 -2.18 25.46 11.25
C SER A 356 -3.35 25.22 12.21
N ASN A 357 -3.94 26.32 12.66
CA ASN A 357 -5.14 26.29 13.49
C ASN A 357 -6.43 26.20 12.67
N CYS A 358 -6.36 26.44 11.36
CA CYS A 358 -7.49 26.42 10.44
C CYS A 358 -7.15 25.62 9.17
N ILE A 359 -8.16 25.01 8.57
CA ILE A 359 -8.03 24.38 7.27
C ILE A 359 -8.19 25.41 6.15
N SER A 360 -7.26 25.45 5.19
CA SER A 360 -7.44 26.23 3.97
C SER A 360 -8.43 25.53 3.05
N GLN A 361 -9.27 26.30 2.35
CA GLN A 361 -10.11 25.73 1.32
C GLN A 361 -9.23 25.24 0.18
N ILE A 362 -9.32 23.95 -0.14
CA ILE A 362 -8.62 23.39 -1.29
C ILE A 362 -9.07 24.08 -2.58
N LYS A 363 -8.10 24.55 -3.37
CA LYS A 363 -8.33 24.92 -4.76
C LYS A 363 -8.62 23.65 -5.58
N GLY A 364 -9.53 23.72 -6.56
CA GLY A 364 -9.79 22.58 -7.44
C GLY A 364 -8.50 22.07 -8.09
N ILE A 365 -8.30 20.75 -8.14
CA ILE A 365 -7.15 20.13 -8.81
C ILE A 365 -7.38 20.13 -10.33
N GLU A 366 -6.42 20.64 -11.10
CA GLU A 366 -6.44 20.55 -12.57
C GLU A 366 -6.09 19.15 -13.06
N TYR A 367 -7.06 18.25 -12.96
CA TYR A 367 -6.87 16.84 -13.25
C TYR A 367 -6.47 16.51 -14.68
N THR A 368 -6.72 17.40 -15.66
CA THR A 368 -6.22 17.20 -17.03
C THR A 368 -4.70 17.13 -17.07
N ILE A 369 -4.01 18.04 -16.36
CA ILE A 369 -2.55 18.09 -16.28
C ILE A 369 -2.03 16.91 -15.47
N ILE A 370 -2.65 16.64 -14.31
CA ILE A 370 -2.25 15.55 -13.42
C ILE A 370 -2.40 14.19 -14.11
N ASN A 371 -3.50 13.94 -14.81
CA ASN A 371 -3.73 12.69 -15.53
C ASN A 371 -2.72 12.47 -16.66
N LYS A 372 -2.32 13.54 -17.37
CA LYS A 372 -1.26 13.44 -18.38
C LYS A 372 0.07 13.02 -17.76
N LYS A 373 0.49 13.66 -16.66
CA LYS A 373 1.71 13.29 -15.93
C LYS A 373 1.66 11.82 -15.46
N LEU A 374 0.55 11.41 -14.85
CA LEU A 374 0.37 10.03 -14.37
C LEU A 374 0.40 9.01 -15.52
N GLU A 375 -0.19 9.32 -16.67
CA GLU A 375 -0.15 8.45 -17.85
C GLU A 375 1.27 8.29 -18.39
N ASP A 376 2.04 9.39 -18.49
CA ASP A 376 3.44 9.33 -18.94
C ASP A 376 4.32 8.55 -17.96
N MET A 377 4.09 8.70 -16.65
CA MET A 377 4.77 7.90 -15.62
C MET A 377 4.38 6.41 -15.67
N ARG A 378 3.09 6.10 -15.89
CA ARG A 378 2.58 4.75 -16.08
C ARG A 378 3.24 4.08 -17.28
N LYS A 379 3.27 4.74 -18.44
CA LYS A 379 3.90 4.21 -19.67
C LYS A 379 5.38 3.89 -19.46
N ARG A 380 6.14 4.80 -18.86
CA ARG A 380 7.55 4.58 -18.53
C ARG A 380 7.74 3.40 -17.58
N SER A 381 6.90 3.29 -16.55
CA SER A 381 6.99 2.20 -15.57
C SER A 381 6.61 0.83 -16.16
N LEU A 382 5.61 0.78 -17.04
CA LEU A 382 5.26 -0.42 -17.81
C LEU A 382 6.38 -0.81 -18.78
N MET A 383 7.00 0.16 -19.45
CA MET A 383 8.15 -0.09 -20.32
C MET A 383 9.32 -0.67 -19.54
N TRP A 384 9.63 -0.09 -18.38
CA TRP A 384 10.65 -0.60 -17.48
C TRP A 384 10.36 -2.05 -17.06
N LEU A 385 9.12 -2.35 -16.64
CA LEU A 385 8.72 -3.69 -16.22
C LEU A 385 8.84 -4.72 -17.36
N LYS A 386 8.45 -4.34 -18.59
CA LYS A 386 8.63 -5.19 -19.78
C LYS A 386 10.10 -5.50 -20.03
N ASN A 387 10.96 -4.47 -20.01
CA ASN A 387 12.39 -4.63 -20.23
C ASN A 387 13.04 -5.49 -19.14
N ALA A 388 12.71 -5.27 -17.87
CA ALA A 388 13.24 -6.05 -16.76
C ALA A 388 12.88 -7.55 -16.91
N LEU A 389 11.70 -7.84 -17.45
CA LEU A 389 11.19 -9.19 -17.72
C LEU A 389 11.59 -9.74 -19.10
N ASP A 390 12.40 -9.05 -19.90
CA ASP A 390 12.74 -9.39 -21.28
C ASP A 390 11.50 -9.66 -22.16
N ILE A 391 10.45 -8.87 -22.02
CA ILE A 391 9.22 -8.99 -22.82
C ILE A 391 9.34 -8.04 -24.02
N ASP A 392 9.29 -8.61 -25.23
CA ASP A 392 9.40 -7.84 -26.47
C ASP A 392 8.36 -6.72 -26.55
N VAL A 393 8.85 -5.53 -26.90
CA VAL A 393 8.05 -4.33 -27.09
C VAL A 393 7.73 -4.24 -28.59
N ASN A 394 6.71 -4.96 -29.03
CA ASN A 394 6.16 -4.78 -30.38
C ASN A 394 5.48 -3.42 -30.54
#